data_AF-A0A656GN89-F1
#
_entry.id   AF-A0A656GN89-F1
#
_cell.length_a   1.000
_cell.length_b   1.000
_cell.length_c   1.000
_cell.angle_alpha   90.00
_cell.angle_beta   90.00
_cell.angle_gamma   90.00
#
_symmetry.space_group_name_H-M   'P 1'
#
loop_
_entity.id
_entity.type
_entity.pdbx_description
1 polymer ?
#
loop_
_entity_poly.entity_id
_entity_poly.type
_entity_poly.pdbx_seq_one_letter_code
_entity_poly.pdbx_strand_id
1 'polypeptide(L)'
;MDYSFQIDRTTTVKVAGFNGLTPNDEGTRHLYSAGTSQINMPVVTDNMTACIAVACAAENVDADTGERMRGAQVRVFHLLPFCHEDLVPEEVLASIRDYLQNARAQGLTMRVAMHGGDREGDFSVSTADALKQLFADEGIPLEFDETCANRTSDTLLGAVILDDNSTHFIKHLVTG
;
A
#
# COMPACT_ATOMS: atom_id res chain seq x y z
N MET A 1 -13.26 11.76 4.78
CA MET A 1 -12.32 12.90 4.72
C MET A 1 -10.94 12.31 4.54
N ASP A 2 -10.18 12.80 3.58
CA ASP A 2 -8.84 12.33 3.31
C ASP A 2 -7.92 12.71 4.47
N TYR A 3 -7.22 11.73 5.05
CA TYR A 3 -6.33 11.97 6.17
C TYR A 3 -5.02 12.61 5.68
N SER A 4 -4.70 13.76 6.26
CA SER A 4 -3.45 14.49 6.04
C SER A 4 -2.52 14.26 7.22
N PHE A 5 -1.30 13.80 6.96
CA PHE A 5 -0.31 13.58 8.01
C PHE A 5 0.62 14.79 8.12
N GLN A 6 0.73 15.35 9.33
CA GLN A 6 1.58 16.50 9.58
C GLN A 6 3.04 16.04 9.73
N ILE A 7 3.93 16.71 9.01
CA ILE A 7 5.37 16.47 9.06
C ILE A 7 6.12 17.74 9.49
N ASP A 8 7.25 17.53 10.14
CA ASP A 8 8.23 18.56 10.47
C ASP A 8 9.65 18.09 10.14
N ARG A 9 10.66 18.87 10.53
CA ARG A 9 12.08 18.58 10.26
C ARG A 9 12.62 17.35 10.99
N THR A 10 11.89 16.82 11.97
CA THR A 10 12.25 15.64 12.76
C THR A 10 11.50 14.38 12.31
N THR A 11 10.44 14.55 11.51
CA THR A 11 9.67 13.41 11.00
C THR A 11 10.50 12.57 10.05
N THR A 12 10.63 11.27 10.34
CA THR A 12 11.22 10.31 9.43
C THR A 12 10.12 9.71 8.55
N VAL A 13 10.25 9.87 7.23
CA VAL A 13 9.34 9.29 6.24
C VAL A 13 10.05 8.18 5.49
N LYS A 14 9.42 7.01 5.37
CA LYS A 14 9.89 5.96 4.47
C LYS A 14 9.19 6.11 3.12
N VAL A 15 9.95 5.97 2.04
CA VAL A 15 9.41 6.12 0.69
C VAL A 15 9.52 4.80 -0.06
N ALA A 16 8.42 4.32 -0.62
CA ALA A 16 8.41 3.25 -1.59
C ALA A 16 8.61 3.84 -2.99
N GLY A 17 9.74 3.53 -3.61
CA GLY A 17 9.99 3.80 -5.02
C GLY A 17 9.78 2.55 -5.85
N PHE A 18 9.85 2.70 -7.17
CA PHE A 18 10.00 1.58 -8.07
C PHE A 18 11.45 1.49 -8.57
N ASN A 19 11.86 0.29 -8.98
CA ASN A 19 13.09 0.07 -9.73
C ASN A 19 12.75 -0.76 -10.98
N GLY A 20 12.80 -0.13 -12.16
CA GLY A 20 12.53 -0.79 -13.45
C GLY A 20 13.71 -1.55 -14.03
N LEU A 21 14.87 -1.58 -13.36
CA LEU A 21 16.09 -2.23 -13.85
C LEU A 21 16.32 -3.62 -13.26
N THR A 22 15.42 -4.08 -12.38
CA THR A 22 15.57 -5.35 -11.67
C THR A 22 14.29 -6.16 -11.85
N PRO A 23 14.33 -7.30 -12.57
CA PRO A 23 13.19 -8.20 -12.70
C PRO A 23 12.67 -8.64 -11.33
N ASN A 24 11.38 -9.00 -11.28
CA ASN A 24 10.81 -9.50 -10.03
C ASN A 24 11.00 -11.00 -9.86
N ASP A 25 11.58 -11.39 -8.72
CA ASP A 25 11.70 -12.73 -8.18
C ASP A 25 11.56 -12.73 -6.65
N GLU A 26 11.60 -13.92 -6.04
CA GLU A 26 11.52 -14.11 -4.59
C GLU A 26 12.53 -13.24 -3.80
N GLY A 27 13.72 -13.00 -4.37
CA GLY A 27 14.79 -12.20 -3.77
C GLY A 27 14.57 -10.69 -3.90
N THR A 28 13.87 -10.23 -4.94
CA THR A 28 13.69 -8.80 -5.25
C THR A 28 12.36 -8.21 -4.79
N ARG A 29 11.48 -9.03 -4.20
CA ARG A 29 10.14 -8.64 -3.73
C ARG A 29 10.06 -7.41 -2.81
N HIS A 30 11.18 -7.05 -2.18
CA HIS A 30 11.28 -5.89 -1.29
C HIS A 30 11.60 -4.59 -2.04
N LEU A 31 12.01 -4.63 -3.30
CA LEU A 31 12.55 -3.48 -4.03
C LEU A 31 11.49 -2.47 -4.47
N TYR A 32 10.22 -2.86 -4.51
CA TYR A 32 9.08 -2.00 -4.87
C TYR A 32 8.17 -1.72 -3.68
N SER A 33 8.63 -1.97 -2.44
CA SER A 33 7.85 -1.64 -1.25
C SER A 33 8.68 -1.18 -0.08
N ALA A 34 8.08 -0.32 0.74
CA ALA A 34 8.62 0.06 2.03
C ALA A 34 7.60 -0.26 3.12
N GLY A 35 8.05 -0.51 4.33
CA GLY A 35 7.14 -0.83 5.45
C GLY A 35 7.73 -0.48 6.80
N THR A 36 6.86 -0.43 7.81
CA THR A 36 7.25 -0.15 9.19
C THR A 36 6.24 -0.72 10.18
N SER A 37 6.72 -0.95 11.40
CA SER A 37 5.91 -1.24 12.59
C SER A 37 6.09 -0.16 13.66
N GLN A 38 6.75 0.95 13.30
CA GLN A 38 6.98 2.09 14.19
C GLN A 38 5.82 3.08 14.10
N ILE A 39 5.37 3.54 15.26
CA ILE A 39 4.39 4.63 15.38
C ILE A 39 4.95 5.94 14.81
N ASN A 40 4.07 6.78 14.27
CA ASN A 40 4.34 8.10 13.70
C ASN A 40 5.43 8.13 12.62
N MET A 41 5.70 6.99 11.99
CA MET A 41 6.60 6.87 10.86
C MET A 41 5.78 6.59 9.59
N PRO A 42 5.38 7.62 8.82
CA PRO A 42 4.63 7.40 7.60
C PRO A 42 5.48 6.67 6.56
N VAL A 43 4.83 5.77 5.83
CA VAL A 43 5.36 5.15 4.61
C VAL A 43 4.54 5.69 3.45
N VAL A 44 5.18 6.23 2.41
CA VAL A 44 4.49 6.89 1.29
C VAL A 44 5.08 6.50 -0.06
N THR A 45 4.30 6.71 -1.12
CA THR A 45 4.72 6.69 -2.52
C THR A 45 4.00 7.78 -3.29
N ASP A 46 4.63 8.34 -4.31
CA ASP A 46 4.09 9.45 -5.10
C ASP A 46 4.47 9.31 -6.59
N ASN A 47 3.94 10.19 -7.44
CA ASN A 47 4.04 10.15 -8.90
C ASN A 47 3.37 8.92 -9.51
N MET A 48 2.20 8.55 -8.98
CA MET A 48 1.39 7.40 -9.39
C MET A 48 0.70 7.60 -10.75
N THR A 49 1.41 8.06 -11.77
CA THR A 49 0.91 8.28 -13.15
C THR A 49 0.32 7.00 -13.73
N ALA A 50 1.11 6.21 -14.46
CA ALA A 50 0.71 4.88 -14.89
C ALA A 50 0.86 3.83 -13.77
N CYS A 51 1.73 4.09 -12.78
CA CYS A 51 1.96 3.15 -11.69
C CYS A 51 0.74 3.01 -10.77
N ILE A 52 0.59 1.84 -10.15
CA ILE A 52 -0.42 1.56 -9.13
C ILE A 52 0.27 1.50 -7.77
N ALA A 53 -0.20 2.32 -6.82
CA ALA A 53 0.14 2.17 -5.42
C ALA A 53 -0.83 1.24 -4.71
N VAL A 54 -0.30 0.43 -3.80
CA VAL A 54 -1.08 -0.32 -2.81
C VAL A 54 -0.54 0.03 -1.43
N ALA A 55 -1.37 0.59 -0.56
CA ALA A 55 -1.07 0.72 0.85
C ALA A 55 -1.80 -0.37 1.63
N CYS A 56 -1.05 -1.15 2.40
CA CYS A 56 -1.57 -2.18 3.30
C CYS A 56 -1.41 -1.71 4.75
N ALA A 57 -2.49 -1.84 5.51
CA ALA A 57 -2.54 -1.55 6.93
C ALA A 57 -2.98 -2.79 7.70
N ALA A 58 -2.17 -3.18 8.69
CA ALA A 58 -2.37 -4.35 9.54
C ALA A 58 -2.51 -3.87 10.98
N GLU A 59 -3.67 -4.03 11.59
CA GLU A 59 -3.95 -3.63 12.97
C GLU A 59 -4.02 -4.85 13.88
N ASN A 60 -3.42 -4.78 15.06
CA ASN A 60 -3.68 -5.75 16.10
C ASN A 60 -4.93 -5.30 16.86
N VAL A 61 -6.07 -5.90 16.57
CA VAL A 61 -7.35 -5.55 17.19
C VAL A 61 -7.75 -6.68 18.10
N ASP A 62 -7.97 -6.36 19.37
CA ASP A 62 -8.48 -7.31 20.34
C ASP A 62 -9.90 -7.75 19.94
N ALA A 63 -10.10 -9.06 19.79
CA ALA A 63 -11.34 -9.59 19.23
C ALA A 63 -12.56 -9.40 20.14
N ASP A 64 -12.35 -9.29 21.45
CA ASP A 64 -13.42 -9.20 22.45
C ASP A 64 -13.83 -7.75 22.71
N THR A 65 -12.86 -6.83 22.72
CA THR A 65 -13.06 -5.43 23.10
C THR A 65 -13.04 -4.46 21.91
N GLY A 66 -12.45 -4.87 20.78
CA GLY A 66 -12.19 -4.00 19.63
C GLY A 66 -11.06 -2.99 19.86
N GLU A 67 -10.31 -3.11 20.97
CA GLU A 67 -9.19 -2.21 21.28
C GLU A 67 -8.01 -2.46 20.34
N ARG A 68 -7.35 -1.37 19.92
CA ARG A 68 -6.14 -1.44 19.10
C ARG A 68 -4.91 -1.63 19.98
N MET A 69 -4.31 -2.79 19.86
CA MET A 69 -3.12 -3.22 20.59
C MET A 69 -1.83 -2.93 19.81
N ARG A 70 -0.69 -3.01 20.50
CA ARG A 70 0.62 -2.93 19.88
C ARG A 70 0.84 -4.06 18.87
N GLY A 71 1.67 -3.81 17.86
CA GLY A 71 2.04 -4.79 16.84
C GLY A 71 1.46 -4.51 15.46
N ALA A 72 0.82 -3.34 15.28
CA ALA A 72 0.40 -2.89 13.96
C ALA A 72 1.58 -2.76 12.98
N GLN A 73 1.29 -2.94 11.69
CA GLN A 73 2.27 -2.88 10.62
C GLN A 73 1.64 -2.18 9.41
N VAL A 74 2.43 -1.38 8.70
CA VAL A 74 2.02 -0.77 7.43
C VAL A 74 3.07 -1.02 6.37
N ARG A 75 2.63 -1.22 5.13
CA ARG A 75 3.49 -1.41 3.96
C ARG A 75 2.87 -0.74 2.74
N VAL A 76 3.69 -0.06 1.95
CA VAL A 76 3.27 0.56 0.69
C VAL A 76 4.07 -0.05 -0.44
N PHE A 77 3.37 -0.44 -1.50
CA PHE A 77 3.91 -0.96 -2.74
C PHE A 77 3.75 0.09 -3.85
N HIS A 78 4.77 0.23 -4.69
CA HIS A 78 4.79 1.08 -5.88
C HIS A 78 4.99 0.18 -7.11
N LEU A 79 3.91 -0.10 -7.83
CA LEU A 79 3.89 -1.13 -8.87
C LEU A 79 3.86 -0.50 -10.25
N LEU A 80 4.78 -0.91 -11.11
CA LEU A 80 4.67 -0.64 -12.54
C LEU A 80 3.53 -1.49 -13.14
N PRO A 81 2.87 -1.01 -14.21
CA PRO A 81 1.82 -1.79 -14.86
C PRO A 81 2.34 -3.10 -15.45
N PHE A 82 1.60 -4.18 -15.23
CA PHE A 82 1.95 -5.54 -15.63
C PHE A 82 2.11 -5.77 -17.13
N CYS A 83 1.65 -4.83 -17.97
CA CYS A 83 1.92 -4.85 -19.40
C CYS A 83 3.36 -4.43 -19.76
N HIS A 84 4.17 -3.97 -18.80
CA HIS A 84 5.58 -3.69 -18.99
C HIS A 84 6.38 -5.01 -19.06
N GLU A 85 7.12 -5.21 -20.16
CA GLU A 85 7.70 -6.52 -20.58
C GLU A 85 8.64 -7.18 -19.55
N ASP A 86 9.26 -6.38 -18.67
CA ASP A 86 10.24 -6.84 -17.66
C ASP A 86 9.63 -7.23 -16.31
N LEU A 87 8.32 -7.04 -16.13
CA LEU A 87 7.63 -7.46 -14.91
C LEU A 87 7.19 -8.91 -15.06
N VAL A 88 7.38 -9.67 -13.98
CA VAL A 88 6.81 -11.01 -13.81
C VAL A 88 5.59 -10.83 -12.90
N PRO A 89 4.37 -10.62 -13.45
CA PRO A 89 3.22 -10.17 -12.65
C PRO A 89 2.82 -11.20 -11.58
N GLU A 90 2.97 -12.48 -11.90
CA GLU A 90 2.68 -13.58 -10.99
C GLU A 90 3.54 -13.52 -9.72
N GLU A 91 4.83 -13.20 -9.85
CA GLU A 91 5.75 -13.02 -8.71
C GLU A 91 5.40 -11.78 -7.88
N VAL A 92 4.94 -10.70 -8.54
CA VAL A 92 4.48 -9.50 -7.82
C VAL A 92 3.25 -9.82 -6.99
N LEU A 93 2.27 -10.48 -7.59
CA LEU A 93 1.04 -10.89 -6.92
C LEU A 93 1.32 -11.90 -5.80
N ALA A 94 2.21 -12.87 -6.02
CA ALA A 94 2.64 -13.83 -5.01
C ALA A 94 3.32 -13.12 -3.83
N SER A 95 4.21 -12.15 -4.09
CA SER A 95 4.83 -11.36 -3.03
C SER A 95 3.82 -10.58 -2.19
N ILE A 96 2.82 -9.96 -2.81
CA ILE A 96 1.79 -9.22 -2.07
C ILE A 96 0.95 -10.20 -1.26
N ARG A 97 0.55 -11.33 -1.87
CA ARG A 97 -0.18 -12.41 -1.21
C ARG A 97 0.55 -12.91 0.04
N ASP A 98 1.84 -13.22 -0.08
CA ASP A 98 2.68 -13.68 1.03
C ASP A 98 2.66 -12.68 2.18
N TYR A 99 2.78 -11.37 1.88
CA TYR A 99 2.70 -10.34 2.92
C TYR A 99 1.34 -10.34 3.62
N LEU A 100 0.23 -10.40 2.87
CA LEU A 100 -1.12 -10.44 3.42
C LEU A 100 -1.33 -11.68 4.31
N GLN A 101 -0.94 -12.86 3.83
CA GLN A 101 -1.08 -14.12 4.53
C GLN A 101 -0.21 -14.17 5.80
N ASN A 102 1.02 -13.66 5.74
CA ASN A 102 1.90 -13.56 6.91
C ASN A 102 1.33 -12.64 7.98
N ALA A 103 0.78 -11.48 7.61
CA ALA A 103 0.15 -10.57 8.57
C ALA A 103 -1.09 -11.20 9.22
N ARG A 104 -1.94 -11.88 8.43
CA ARG A 104 -3.09 -12.63 8.97
C ARG A 104 -2.68 -13.77 9.89
N ALA A 105 -1.62 -14.50 9.56
CA ALA A 105 -1.08 -15.57 10.40
C ALA A 105 -0.57 -15.06 11.76
N GLN A 106 -0.19 -13.78 11.85
CA GLN A 106 0.15 -13.09 13.09
C GLN A 106 -1.10 -12.61 13.87
N GLY A 107 -2.31 -12.89 13.38
CA GLY A 107 -3.57 -12.45 13.98
C GLY A 107 -3.94 -10.99 13.68
N LEU A 108 -3.27 -10.35 12.72
CA LEU A 108 -3.55 -8.94 12.38
C LEU A 108 -4.77 -8.82 11.47
N THR A 109 -5.58 -7.80 11.74
CA THR A 109 -6.70 -7.40 10.88
C THR A 109 -6.19 -6.49 9.78
N MET A 110 -6.43 -6.88 8.53
CA MET A 110 -5.87 -6.21 7.36
C MET A 110 -6.89 -5.33 6.66
N ARG A 111 -6.42 -4.20 6.14
CA ARG A 111 -7.12 -3.30 5.21
C ARG A 111 -6.15 -2.88 4.11
N VAL A 112 -6.66 -2.63 2.92
CA VAL A 112 -5.85 -2.12 1.81
C VAL A 112 -6.49 -0.89 1.18
N ALA A 113 -5.68 -0.06 0.56
CA ALA A 113 -6.10 1.08 -0.25
C ALA A 113 -5.28 1.12 -1.53
N MET A 114 -5.89 1.59 -2.62
CA MET A 114 -5.27 1.66 -3.93
C MET A 114 -5.40 3.08 -4.52
N HIS A 115 -4.33 3.54 -5.19
CA HIS A 115 -4.30 4.84 -5.88
C HIS A 115 -3.38 4.76 -7.11
N GLY A 116 -3.67 5.55 -8.14
CA GLY A 116 -2.79 5.69 -9.29
C GLY A 116 -3.37 5.18 -10.60
N GLY A 117 -2.50 4.87 -11.55
CA GLY A 117 -2.89 4.38 -12.86
C GLY A 117 -3.42 5.48 -13.78
N ASP A 118 -3.33 5.19 -15.07
CA ASP A 118 -3.84 6.06 -16.12
C ASP A 118 -5.36 6.13 -16.04
N ARG A 119 -5.89 7.35 -16.08
CA ARG A 119 -7.34 7.60 -16.07
C ARG A 119 -8.03 7.07 -17.33
N GLU A 120 -7.28 6.93 -18.41
CA GLU A 120 -7.73 6.52 -19.73
C GLU A 120 -6.82 5.42 -20.29
N GLY A 121 -7.40 4.47 -21.01
CA GLY A 121 -6.69 3.35 -21.64
C GLY A 121 -6.44 2.16 -20.71
N ASP A 122 -5.97 1.06 -21.31
CA ASP A 122 -5.90 -0.24 -20.62
C ASP A 122 -4.55 -0.51 -19.94
N PHE A 123 -3.59 0.41 -20.07
CA PHE A 123 -2.20 0.21 -19.64
C PHE A 123 -2.13 -0.17 -18.15
N SER A 124 -2.87 0.55 -17.32
CA SER A 124 -2.91 0.35 -15.86
C SER A 124 -4.07 -0.53 -15.38
N VAL A 125 -5.14 -0.65 -16.18
CA VAL A 125 -6.42 -1.26 -15.78
C VAL A 125 -6.27 -2.73 -15.42
N SER A 126 -5.56 -3.50 -16.26
CA SER A 126 -5.34 -4.93 -16.00
C SER A 126 -4.58 -5.18 -14.69
N THR A 127 -3.68 -4.27 -14.32
CA THR A 127 -2.92 -4.34 -13.06
C THR A 127 -3.83 -4.05 -11.87
N ALA A 128 -4.63 -2.99 -11.95
CA ALA A 128 -5.60 -2.65 -10.91
C ALA A 128 -6.62 -3.79 -10.71
N ASP A 129 -7.14 -4.37 -11.79
CA ASP A 129 -8.10 -5.47 -11.72
C ASP A 129 -7.50 -6.73 -11.10
N ALA A 130 -6.26 -7.10 -11.47
CA ALA A 130 -5.57 -8.24 -10.86
C ALA A 130 -5.34 -8.05 -9.35
N LEU A 131 -5.00 -6.83 -8.91
CA LEU A 131 -4.83 -6.52 -7.48
C LEU A 131 -6.15 -6.57 -6.73
N LYS A 132 -7.23 -6.01 -7.30
CA LYS A 132 -8.58 -6.09 -6.71
C LYS A 132 -9.05 -7.54 -6.57
N GLN A 133 -8.80 -8.37 -7.59
CA GLN A 133 -9.11 -9.80 -7.52
C GLN A 133 -8.29 -10.49 -6.43
N LEU A 134 -6.98 -10.21 -6.33
CA LEU A 134 -6.14 -10.74 -5.25
C LEU A 134 -6.70 -10.41 -3.86
N PHE A 135 -7.10 -9.15 -3.62
CA PHE A 135 -7.65 -8.76 -2.31
C PHE A 135 -9.01 -9.42 -2.04
N ALA A 136 -9.86 -9.54 -3.06
CA ALA A 136 -11.13 -10.24 -2.95
C ALA A 136 -10.94 -11.74 -2.61
N ASP A 137 -10.00 -12.42 -3.28
CA ASP A 137 -9.67 -13.83 -3.05
C ASP A 137 -9.11 -14.07 -1.64
N GLU A 138 -8.30 -13.12 -1.14
CA GLU A 138 -7.77 -13.16 0.22
C GLU A 138 -8.79 -12.69 1.28
N GLY A 139 -9.96 -12.19 0.86
CA GLY A 139 -10.98 -11.65 1.76
C GLY A 139 -10.54 -10.38 2.50
N ILE A 140 -9.66 -9.59 1.89
CA ILE A 140 -9.14 -8.34 2.47
C ILE A 140 -10.02 -7.15 2.01
N PRO A 141 -10.55 -6.35 2.95
CA PRO A 141 -11.33 -5.18 2.59
C PRO A 141 -10.47 -4.11 1.92
N LEU A 142 -10.95 -3.65 0.77
CA LEU A 142 -10.45 -2.46 0.08
C LEU A 142 -11.18 -1.24 0.65
N GLU A 143 -10.46 -0.42 1.42
CA GLU A 143 -11.02 0.77 2.08
C GLU A 143 -11.39 1.86 1.07
N PHE A 144 -10.55 2.04 0.05
CA PHE A 144 -10.87 2.83 -1.12
C PHE A 144 -10.08 2.36 -2.35
N ASP A 145 -10.68 2.62 -3.51
CA ASP A 145 -10.08 2.44 -4.82
C ASP A 145 -10.11 3.75 -5.59
N GLU A 146 -8.95 4.41 -5.70
CA GLU A 146 -8.75 5.58 -6.55
C GLU A 146 -7.80 5.28 -7.70
N THR A 147 -7.96 4.10 -8.30
CA THR A 147 -7.18 3.69 -9.47
C THR A 147 -7.89 3.99 -10.78
N CYS A 148 -7.10 4.28 -11.81
CA CYS A 148 -7.54 4.42 -13.20
C CYS A 148 -8.73 5.39 -13.32
N ALA A 149 -9.87 4.94 -13.86
CA ALA A 149 -11.07 5.76 -14.04
C ALA A 149 -11.62 6.34 -12.71
N ASN A 150 -11.32 5.74 -11.56
CA ASN A 150 -11.72 6.23 -10.24
C ASN A 150 -10.78 7.32 -9.69
N ARG A 151 -9.66 7.58 -10.36
CA ARG A 151 -8.64 8.53 -9.89
C ARG A 151 -9.05 9.98 -10.15
N THR A 152 -9.36 10.69 -9.07
CA THR A 152 -9.82 12.09 -9.12
C THR A 152 -8.73 13.12 -8.84
N SER A 153 -7.57 12.70 -8.34
CA SER A 153 -6.47 13.60 -7.97
C SER A 153 -5.09 12.96 -8.23
N ASP A 154 -4.06 13.80 -8.26
CA ASP A 154 -2.65 13.38 -8.35
C ASP A 154 -2.02 13.49 -6.97
N THR A 155 -2.51 12.68 -6.04
CA THR A 155 -2.03 12.63 -4.65
C THR A 155 -1.03 11.50 -4.46
N LEU A 156 -0.26 11.57 -3.37
CA LEU A 156 0.51 10.44 -2.90
C LEU A 156 -0.43 9.38 -2.31
N LEU A 157 0.07 8.16 -2.13
CA LEU A 157 -0.56 7.18 -1.26
C LEU A 157 0.42 6.75 -0.18
N GLY A 158 -0.07 6.67 1.05
CA GLY A 158 0.72 6.21 2.18
C GLY A 158 -0.09 5.53 3.26
N ALA A 159 0.62 5.09 4.28
CA ALA A 159 0.04 4.59 5.51
C ALA A 159 0.93 4.92 6.71
N VAL A 160 0.32 5.08 7.88
CA VAL A 160 1.02 5.35 9.15
C VAL A 160 0.32 4.62 10.28
N ILE A 161 1.08 4.29 11.32
CA ILE A 161 0.57 3.82 12.61
C ILE A 161 0.61 5.01 13.56
N LEU A 162 -0.49 5.34 14.23
CA LEU A 162 -0.59 6.45 15.18
C LEU A 162 -0.28 5.99 16.62
N ASP A 163 -0.23 6.95 17.55
CA ASP A 163 0.08 6.71 18.97
C ASP A 163 -0.89 5.75 19.67
N ASP A 164 -2.13 5.66 19.21
CA ASP A 164 -3.15 4.75 19.71
C ASP A 164 -3.11 3.36 19.04
N ASN A 165 -2.05 3.06 18.28
CA ASN A 165 -1.85 1.87 17.45
C ASN A 165 -2.84 1.73 16.29
N SER A 166 -3.67 2.75 16.00
CA SER A 166 -4.48 2.78 14.79
C SER A 166 -3.63 2.99 13.56
N THR A 167 -4.15 2.54 12.43
CA THR A 167 -3.53 2.78 11.12
C THR A 167 -4.40 3.66 10.25
N HIS A 168 -3.77 4.60 9.57
CA HIS A 168 -4.43 5.54 8.69
C HIS A 168 -3.75 5.54 7.32
N PHE A 169 -4.55 5.53 6.25
CA PHE A 169 -4.06 5.81 4.91
C PHE A 169 -3.87 7.31 4.73
N ILE A 170 -2.76 7.69 4.11
CA ILE A 170 -2.35 9.08 3.91
C ILE A 170 -2.50 9.42 2.43
N LYS A 171 -3.09 10.58 2.14
CA LYS A 171 -3.12 11.15 0.78
C LYS A 171 -2.40 12.50 0.67
N HIS A 172 -2.09 13.12 1.81
CA HIS A 172 -1.38 14.39 1.87
C HIS A 172 -0.39 14.41 3.02
N LEU A 173 0.82 14.92 2.75
CA LEU A 173 1.75 15.34 3.78
C LEU A 173 1.67 16.87 3.89
N VAL A 174 1.46 17.39 5.11
CA VAL A 174 1.33 18.83 5.36
C VAL A 174 2.41 19.28 6.33
N THR A 175 2.98 20.47 6.13
CA THR A 175 3.98 21.01 7.04
C THR A 175 3.30 21.67 8.24
N GLY A 176 3.80 21.35 9.43
CA GLY A 176 3.47 22.05 10.67
C GLY A 176 4.02 23.46 10.77
#